data_AF-X6CYD6-F1
#
_entry.id   AF-X6CYD6-F1
#
_cell.length_a   1.000
_cell.length_b   1.000
_cell.length_c   1.000
_cell.angle_alpha   90.00
_cell.angle_beta   90.00
_cell.angle_gamma   90.00
#
_symmetry.space_group_name_H-M   'P 1'
#
loop_
_entity.id
_entity.type
_entity.pdbx_description
1 polymer ?
#
loop_
_entity_poly.entity_id
_entity_poly.type
_entity_poly.pdbx_seq_one_letter_code
_entity_poly.pdbx_strand_id
1 'polypeptide(L)'
;MLTATEEERADVVRYLLSQSPKRTKVTFLQKVYSEALIGHRHDVWDVHTNGGRWWVITNPTNLYSQEQFPNMDLVVTFHVGLCLRVPRTEQQRKSDSRVIPFGDVLAGLAEATDALGQAQKVADYQAVGMRAREVLLAFIRVAQDITEWATEPVPKRADFRAWTDLICNTALPGADQRERRHLFKSMLTDAWVFSNWLTHAHSATWHDAEAALAAVEHALGLAISLVVRQIRGVPELCPECGSPHLFPEEGWREDLPEVAWERPVCADCGWTGRGVPVPRNGETEGLFTRAGHDSGECAIMTVPLAAIRKPGEKVQPAKRARKSPAKNPRG
;
A
#
# COMPACT_ATOMS: atom_id res chain seq x y z
N MET A 1 0.49 32.00 -4.90
CA MET A 1 1.62 31.25 -4.31
C MET A 1 1.09 30.48 -3.12
N LEU A 2 1.40 29.20 -2.99
CA LEU A 2 0.88 28.39 -1.90
C LEU A 2 1.71 28.61 -0.63
N THR A 3 1.02 28.78 0.50
CA THR A 3 1.63 28.79 1.82
C THR A 3 2.10 27.37 2.16
N ALA A 4 3.26 27.27 2.81
CA ALA A 4 3.82 26.00 3.26
C ALA A 4 4.49 26.20 4.62
N THR A 5 4.38 25.20 5.50
CA THR A 5 4.92 25.24 6.86
C THR A 5 6.45 25.09 6.84
N GLU A 6 7.11 25.50 7.93
CA GLU A 6 8.56 25.31 8.07
C GLU A 6 8.95 23.83 8.12
N GLU A 7 8.06 22.98 8.65
CA GLU A 7 8.25 21.52 8.68
C GLU A 7 8.20 20.92 7.27
N GLU A 8 7.20 21.28 6.45
CA GLU A 8 7.11 20.84 5.05
C GLU A 8 8.36 21.26 4.25
N ARG A 9 8.85 22.49 4.48
CA ARG A 9 10.08 22.99 3.85
C ARG A 9 11.31 22.20 4.27
N ALA A 10 11.46 21.94 5.57
CA ALA A 10 12.59 21.20 6.12
C ALA A 10 12.63 19.75 5.59
N ASP A 11 11.48 19.11 5.45
CA ASP A 11 11.34 17.74 4.95
C ASP A 11 11.78 17.63 3.48
N VAL A 12 11.33 18.56 2.63
CA VAL A 12 11.72 18.62 1.22
C VAL A 12 13.23 18.85 1.07
N VAL A 13 13.79 19.77 1.85
CA VAL A 13 15.25 20.04 1.84
C VAL A 13 16.03 18.82 2.31
N ARG A 14 15.60 18.19 3.41
CA ARG A 14 16.24 17.00 3.97
C ARG A 14 16.24 15.87 2.94
N TYR A 15 15.10 15.62 2.30
CA TYR A 15 14.99 14.62 1.25
C TYR A 15 15.91 14.95 0.08
N LEU A 16 15.83 16.15 -0.50
CA LEU A 16 16.65 16.53 -1.65
C LEU A 16 18.15 16.41 -1.36
N LEU A 17 18.61 16.86 -0.18
CA LEU A 17 20.00 16.76 0.21
C LEU A 17 20.45 15.31 0.43
N SER A 18 19.57 14.44 0.94
CA SER A 18 19.85 13.00 1.09
C SER A 18 20.11 12.31 -0.25
N GLN A 19 19.45 12.78 -1.32
CA GLN A 19 19.57 12.26 -2.67
C GLN A 19 20.65 12.98 -3.50
N SER A 20 21.29 14.01 -2.94
CA SER A 20 22.23 14.87 -3.65
C SER A 20 23.68 14.66 -3.21
N PRO A 21 24.68 15.07 -4.02
CA PRO A 21 26.08 15.08 -3.58
C PRO A 21 26.29 15.89 -2.30
N LYS A 22 27.26 15.48 -1.46
CA LYS A 22 27.57 16.10 -0.14
C LYS A 22 27.83 17.62 -0.14
N ARG A 23 28.04 18.24 -1.30
CA ARG A 23 28.30 19.70 -1.44
C ARG A 23 27.11 20.48 -2.00
N THR A 24 25.96 19.84 -2.19
CA THR A 24 24.75 20.51 -2.68
C THR A 24 24.20 21.45 -1.62
N LYS A 25 23.85 22.67 -2.03
CA LYS A 25 23.20 23.68 -1.20
C LYS A 25 21.93 24.17 -1.88
N VAL A 26 20.83 24.19 -1.13
CA VAL A 26 19.56 24.78 -1.58
C VAL A 26 19.67 26.30 -1.49
N THR A 27 19.43 26.97 -2.60
CA THR A 27 19.44 28.45 -2.69
C THR A 27 18.03 29.02 -2.79
N PHE A 28 17.06 28.22 -3.23
CA PHE A 28 15.67 28.61 -3.38
C PHE A 28 14.75 27.41 -3.16
N LEU A 29 13.59 27.65 -2.54
CA LEU A 29 12.59 26.63 -2.26
C LEU A 29 11.20 27.26 -2.24
N GLN A 30 10.30 26.77 -3.11
CA GLN A 30 8.93 27.24 -3.17
C GLN A 30 7.94 26.12 -3.52
N LYS A 31 6.83 26.03 -2.76
CA LYS A 31 5.68 25.21 -3.12
C LYS A 31 4.89 25.91 -4.22
N VAL A 32 4.84 25.31 -5.40
CA VAL A 32 4.25 25.92 -6.60
C VAL A 32 2.88 25.37 -6.93
N TYR A 33 2.60 24.11 -6.57
CA TYR A 33 1.35 23.44 -6.90
C TYR A 33 1.03 22.35 -5.89
N SER A 34 -0.24 21.97 -5.82
CA SER A 34 -0.77 20.98 -4.88
C SER A 34 -2.03 20.36 -5.47
N GLU A 35 -2.07 19.04 -5.59
CA GLU A 35 -3.20 18.32 -6.16
C GLU A 35 -3.52 17.05 -5.37
N ALA A 36 -4.81 16.80 -5.13
CA ALA A 36 -5.28 15.58 -4.49
C ALA A 36 -5.71 14.56 -5.55
N LEU A 37 -4.96 13.47 -5.67
CA LEU A 37 -5.21 12.38 -6.62
C LEU A 37 -5.16 11.04 -5.86
N ILE A 38 -6.16 10.18 -6.09
CA ILE A 38 -6.22 8.81 -5.54
C ILE A 38 -6.04 8.80 -4.00
N GLY A 39 -6.73 9.70 -3.30
CA GLY A 39 -6.71 9.79 -1.83
C GLY A 39 -5.44 10.39 -1.21
N HIS A 40 -4.48 10.85 -2.02
CA HIS A 40 -3.25 11.48 -1.54
C HIS A 40 -3.05 12.87 -2.12
N ARG A 41 -2.58 13.79 -1.28
CA ARG A 41 -2.18 15.15 -1.68
C ARG A 41 -0.72 15.12 -2.13
N HIS A 42 -0.49 15.50 -3.38
CA HIS A 42 0.82 15.63 -3.99
C HIS A 42 1.18 17.10 -4.06
N ASP A 43 2.25 17.48 -3.36
CA ASP A 43 2.76 18.85 -3.36
C ASP A 43 3.99 18.97 -4.23
N VAL A 44 3.98 19.95 -5.13
CA VAL A 44 5.08 20.19 -6.06
C VAL A 44 5.88 21.41 -5.61
N TRP A 45 7.19 21.21 -5.52
CA TRP A 45 8.15 22.21 -5.08
C TRP A 45 9.14 22.53 -6.19
N ASP A 46 9.33 23.82 -6.48
CA ASP A 46 10.46 24.32 -7.26
C ASP A 46 11.64 24.53 -6.30
N VAL A 47 12.72 23.78 -6.52
CA VAL A 47 13.93 23.83 -5.68
C VAL A 47 15.13 24.17 -6.54
N HIS A 48 15.85 25.24 -6.19
CA HIS A 48 17.11 25.58 -6.86
C HIS A 48 18.27 25.27 -5.94
N THR A 49 19.32 24.73 -6.55
CA THR A 49 20.56 24.40 -5.87
C THR A 49 21.74 25.01 -6.61
N ASN A 50 22.91 24.98 -5.97
CA ASN A 50 24.18 25.29 -6.63
C ASN A 50 24.55 24.31 -7.78
N GLY A 51 23.82 23.21 -7.95
CA GLY A 51 24.06 22.19 -8.98
C GLY A 51 22.94 22.03 -10.02
N GLY A 52 21.88 22.85 -9.97
CA GLY A 52 20.74 22.75 -10.89
C GLY A 52 19.38 23.04 -10.25
N ARG A 53 18.32 22.96 -11.06
CA ARG A 53 16.92 23.17 -10.66
C ARG A 53 16.15 21.85 -10.68
N TRP A 54 15.27 21.68 -9.70
CA TRP A 54 14.58 20.42 -9.44
C TRP A 54 13.10 20.66 -9.17
N TRP A 55 12.27 19.73 -9.61
CA TRP A 55 10.93 19.53 -9.07
C TRP A 55 11.01 18.49 -7.95
N VAL A 56 10.48 18.79 -6.77
CA VAL A 56 10.26 17.76 -5.73
C VAL A 56 8.76 17.59 -5.57
N ILE A 57 8.27 16.35 -5.73
CA ILE A 57 6.85 16.00 -5.60
C ILE A 57 6.70 15.08 -4.41
N THR A 58 5.76 15.36 -3.51
CA THR A 58 5.52 14.57 -2.29
C THR A 58 4.48 13.46 -2.48
N ASN A 59 4.57 12.43 -1.62
CA ASN A 59 3.62 11.32 -1.48
C ASN A 59 3.44 10.41 -2.72
N PRO A 60 4.43 9.57 -3.06
CA PRO A 60 5.74 9.36 -2.42
C PRO A 60 6.73 10.46 -2.80
N THR A 61 7.60 10.86 -1.87
CA THR A 61 8.54 11.97 -2.17
C THR A 61 9.61 11.54 -3.16
N ASN A 62 9.72 12.26 -4.28
CA ASN A 62 10.75 12.05 -5.31
C ASN A 62 11.18 13.37 -5.97
N LEU A 63 12.36 13.39 -6.59
CA LEU A 63 12.94 14.58 -7.22
C LEU A 63 13.24 14.37 -8.72
N TYR A 64 13.00 15.41 -9.51
CA TYR A 64 13.09 15.38 -10.98
C TYR A 64 13.86 16.60 -11.49
N SER A 65 14.81 16.39 -12.41
CA SER A 65 15.55 17.50 -13.00
C SER A 65 14.63 18.33 -13.89
N GLN A 66 14.67 19.66 -13.74
CA GLN A 66 13.94 20.56 -14.64
C GLN A 66 14.53 20.59 -16.06
N GLU A 67 15.77 20.13 -16.25
CA GLU A 67 16.34 19.98 -17.58
C GLU A 67 15.65 18.86 -18.38
N GLN A 68 15.22 17.80 -17.69
CA GLN A 68 14.50 16.67 -18.28
C GLN A 68 12.98 16.91 -18.29
N PHE A 69 12.47 17.59 -17.27
CA PHE A 69 11.07 17.93 -17.13
C PHE A 69 10.90 19.45 -17.08
N PRO A 70 10.93 20.15 -18.23
CA PRO A 70 10.87 21.61 -18.27
C PRO A 70 9.51 22.17 -17.85
N ASN A 71 8.47 21.33 -17.83
CA ASN A 71 7.12 21.69 -17.42
C ASN A 71 6.68 20.88 -16.19
N MET A 72 6.04 21.58 -15.25
CA MET A 72 5.37 21.01 -14.08
C MET A 72 4.34 19.93 -14.45
N ASP A 73 3.47 20.19 -15.43
CA ASP A 73 2.40 19.24 -15.77
C ASP A 73 2.95 17.91 -16.29
N LEU A 74 4.08 17.98 -17.01
CA LEU A 74 4.79 16.82 -17.53
C LEU A 74 5.37 15.96 -16.40
N VAL A 75 6.00 16.61 -15.40
CA VAL A 75 6.57 15.88 -14.26
C VAL A 75 5.48 15.31 -13.35
N VAL A 76 4.38 16.03 -13.12
CA VAL A 76 3.26 15.54 -12.31
C VAL A 76 2.63 14.32 -12.97
N THR A 77 2.34 14.37 -14.27
CA THR A 77 1.80 13.24 -15.03
C THR A 77 2.72 12.02 -14.94
N PHE A 78 4.03 12.22 -15.13
CA PHE A 78 5.02 11.14 -15.03
C PHE A 78 5.10 10.56 -13.62
N HIS A 79 5.10 11.42 -12.59
CA HIS A 79 5.15 11.03 -11.19
C HIS A 79 3.93 10.19 -10.81
N VAL A 80 2.72 10.65 -11.13
CA VAL A 80 1.47 9.91 -10.89
C VAL A 80 1.47 8.59 -11.64
N GLY A 81 1.88 8.58 -12.92
CA GLY A 81 2.00 7.36 -13.71
C GLY A 81 3.06 6.38 -13.19
N LEU A 82 4.10 6.84 -12.50
CA LEU A 82 5.02 5.99 -11.74
C LEU A 82 4.36 5.46 -10.48
N CYS A 83 3.63 6.28 -9.72
CA CYS A 83 2.95 5.83 -8.51
C CYS A 83 1.90 4.73 -8.75
N LEU A 84 1.31 4.71 -9.95
CA LEU A 84 0.40 3.66 -10.39
C LEU A 84 1.10 2.33 -10.75
N ARG A 85 2.37 2.38 -11.17
CA ARG A 85 3.11 1.21 -11.71
C ARG A 85 4.20 0.69 -10.80
N VAL A 86 4.78 1.56 -9.98
CA VAL A 86 5.67 1.19 -8.90
C VAL A 86 4.75 0.56 -7.85
N PRO A 87 4.92 -0.73 -7.54
CA PRO A 87 4.22 -1.33 -6.43
C PRO A 87 4.50 -0.46 -5.23
N ARG A 88 3.45 -0.06 -4.50
CA ARG A 88 3.62 0.66 -3.23
C ARG A 88 4.67 -0.13 -2.45
N THR A 89 5.73 0.60 -2.12
CA THR A 89 7.04 0.22 -1.59
C THR A 89 7.08 -1.07 -0.75
N GLU A 90 8.26 -1.69 -0.66
CA GLU A 90 8.60 -2.97 0.01
C GLU A 90 7.85 -3.39 1.29
N GLN A 91 7.12 -2.50 1.96
CA GLN A 91 6.09 -2.82 2.95
C GLN A 91 4.94 -3.69 2.41
N GLN A 92 4.63 -3.70 1.12
CA GLN A 92 3.78 -4.73 0.49
C GLN A 92 4.58 -5.96 -0.01
N ARG A 93 5.92 -5.87 -0.09
CA ARG A 93 6.79 -6.99 -0.54
C ARG A 93 7.29 -7.87 0.60
N LYS A 94 7.17 -7.43 1.85
CA LYS A 94 7.07 -8.41 2.94
C LYS A 94 5.76 -9.13 2.69
N SER A 95 5.87 -10.30 2.08
CA SER A 95 5.04 -11.46 2.37
C SER A 95 4.28 -11.23 3.66
N ASP A 96 3.07 -10.71 3.58
CA ASP A 96 2.42 -10.27 4.80
C ASP A 96 1.97 -11.55 5.50
N SER A 97 2.84 -12.09 6.36
CA SER A 97 2.59 -13.34 7.09
C SER A 97 1.26 -13.27 7.84
N ARG A 98 0.83 -12.04 8.12
CA ARG A 98 -0.46 -11.59 8.61
C ARG A 98 -1.66 -12.01 7.75
N VAL A 99 -1.56 -12.05 6.42
CA VAL A 99 -2.68 -12.42 5.51
C VAL A 99 -2.52 -13.79 4.86
N ILE A 100 -1.46 -14.56 5.17
CA ILE A 100 -1.24 -15.92 4.64
C ILE A 100 -2.50 -16.79 4.69
N PRO A 101 -3.29 -16.82 5.79
CA PRO A 101 -4.51 -17.63 5.83
C PRO A 101 -5.54 -17.26 4.76
N PHE A 102 -5.51 -16.03 4.27
CA PHE A 102 -6.40 -15.50 3.24
C PHE A 102 -5.78 -15.58 1.83
N GLY A 103 -4.69 -16.32 1.64
CA GLY A 103 -4.01 -16.43 0.35
C GLY A 103 -4.94 -16.83 -0.80
N ASP A 104 -5.74 -17.88 -0.62
CA ASP A 104 -6.71 -18.34 -1.62
C ASP A 104 -7.81 -17.30 -1.91
N VAL A 105 -8.18 -16.49 -0.91
CA VAL A 105 -9.15 -15.40 -1.07
C VAL A 105 -8.57 -14.30 -1.95
N LEU A 106 -7.31 -13.93 -1.71
CA LEU A 106 -6.60 -12.91 -2.49
C LEU A 106 -6.31 -13.39 -3.91
N ALA A 107 -5.95 -14.67 -4.08
CA ALA A 107 -5.80 -15.29 -5.39
C ALA A 107 -7.13 -15.29 -6.16
N GLY A 108 -8.24 -15.66 -5.51
CA GLY A 108 -9.57 -15.62 -6.11
C GLY A 108 -10.01 -14.21 -6.51
N LEU A 109 -9.65 -13.18 -5.73
CA LEU A 109 -9.84 -11.78 -6.13
C LEU A 109 -9.07 -11.45 -7.41
N ALA A 110 -7.78 -11.78 -7.46
CA ALA A 110 -6.95 -11.54 -8.64
C ALA A 110 -7.52 -12.23 -9.90
N GLU A 111 -7.96 -13.48 -9.78
CA GLU A 111 -8.63 -14.19 -10.87
C GLU A 111 -9.94 -13.53 -11.32
N ALA A 112 -10.72 -12.96 -10.38
CA ALA A 112 -11.94 -12.22 -10.70
C ALA A 112 -11.62 -10.91 -11.42
N THR A 113 -10.55 -10.21 -11.04
CA THR A 113 -10.04 -9.01 -11.72
C THR A 113 -9.56 -9.32 -13.13
N ASP A 114 -8.81 -10.41 -13.31
CA ASP A 114 -8.39 -10.87 -14.63
C ASP A 114 -9.60 -11.22 -15.51
N ALA A 115 -10.61 -11.88 -14.94
CA ALA A 115 -11.85 -12.20 -15.64
C ALA A 115 -12.62 -10.94 -16.09
N LEU A 116 -12.70 -9.91 -15.24
CA LEU A 116 -13.30 -8.61 -15.60
C LEU A 116 -12.55 -7.95 -16.76
N GLY A 117 -11.22 -8.00 -16.75
CA GLY A 117 -10.38 -7.45 -17.82
C GLY A 117 -10.61 -8.09 -19.19
N GLN A 118 -11.11 -9.33 -19.23
CA GLN A 118 -11.43 -10.07 -20.46
C GLN A 118 -12.93 -10.10 -20.81
N ALA A 119 -13.81 -9.55 -19.96
CA ALA A 119 -15.26 -9.69 -20.10
C ALA A 119 -15.82 -8.81 -21.24
N GLN A 120 -16.58 -9.42 -22.16
CA GLN A 120 -17.12 -8.74 -23.35
C GLN A 120 -18.64 -8.86 -23.51
N LYS A 121 -19.27 -9.84 -22.86
CA LYS A 121 -20.71 -10.10 -22.97
C LYS A 121 -21.35 -10.33 -21.61
N VAL A 122 -22.69 -10.27 -21.57
CA VAL A 122 -23.51 -10.49 -20.36
C VAL A 122 -23.13 -11.77 -19.61
N ALA A 123 -22.89 -12.87 -20.34
CA ALA A 123 -22.49 -14.14 -19.72
C ALA A 123 -21.14 -14.03 -18.97
N ASP A 124 -20.22 -13.19 -19.45
CA ASP A 124 -18.94 -12.97 -18.79
C ASP A 124 -19.13 -12.12 -17.52
N TYR A 125 -20.01 -11.11 -17.57
CA TYR A 125 -20.35 -10.29 -16.38
C TYR A 125 -21.02 -11.13 -15.29
N GLN A 126 -21.91 -12.05 -15.67
CA GLN A 126 -22.51 -13.03 -14.75
C GLN A 126 -21.44 -13.93 -14.12
N ALA A 127 -20.44 -14.35 -14.90
CA ALA A 127 -19.32 -15.15 -14.41
C ALA A 127 -18.43 -14.36 -13.42
N VAL A 128 -18.20 -13.06 -13.66
CA VAL A 128 -17.53 -12.18 -12.69
C VAL A 128 -18.34 -12.10 -11.39
N GLY A 129 -19.67 -11.97 -11.48
CA GLY A 129 -20.57 -12.03 -10.31
C GLY A 129 -20.45 -13.34 -9.53
N MET A 130 -20.36 -14.48 -10.22
CA MET A 130 -20.17 -15.79 -9.56
C MET A 130 -18.83 -15.84 -8.82
N ARG A 131 -17.74 -15.44 -9.48
CA ARG A 131 -16.40 -15.39 -8.86
C ARG A 131 -16.39 -14.48 -7.63
N ALA A 132 -16.97 -13.29 -7.74
CA ALA A 132 -17.07 -12.34 -6.63
C ALA A 132 -17.82 -12.94 -5.42
N ARG A 133 -18.92 -13.66 -5.66
CA ARG A 133 -19.68 -14.38 -4.63
C ARG A 133 -18.86 -15.52 -4.00
N GLU A 134 -18.13 -16.28 -4.81
CA GLU A 134 -17.30 -17.39 -4.34
C GLU A 134 -16.15 -16.90 -3.44
N VAL A 135 -15.50 -15.79 -3.80
CA VAL A 135 -14.46 -15.17 -2.98
C VAL A 135 -15.00 -14.73 -1.62
N LEU A 136 -16.19 -14.11 -1.57
CA LEU A 136 -16.85 -13.77 -0.30
C LEU A 136 -17.08 -15.00 0.60
N LEU A 137 -17.49 -16.12 0.01
CA LEU A 137 -17.64 -17.39 0.75
C LEU A 137 -16.30 -17.98 1.19
N ALA A 138 -15.27 -17.88 0.36
CA ALA A 138 -13.92 -18.30 0.69
C ALA A 138 -13.39 -17.54 1.90
N PHE A 139 -13.59 -16.23 1.95
CA PHE A 139 -13.28 -15.40 3.12
C PHE A 139 -13.97 -15.91 4.39
N ILE A 140 -15.29 -16.16 4.33
CA ILE A 140 -16.03 -16.67 5.47
C ILE A 140 -15.51 -18.05 5.91
N ARG A 141 -15.15 -18.93 4.97
CA ARG A 141 -14.54 -20.23 5.29
C ARG A 141 -13.22 -20.08 6.05
N VAL A 142 -12.32 -19.25 5.55
CA VAL A 142 -11.04 -18.97 6.23
C VAL A 142 -11.30 -18.38 7.62
N ALA A 143 -12.21 -17.41 7.72
CA ALA A 143 -12.55 -16.79 8.99
C ALA A 143 -13.14 -17.82 9.98
N GLN A 144 -13.95 -18.77 9.53
CA GLN A 144 -14.46 -19.86 10.38
C GLN A 144 -13.35 -20.73 10.97
N ASP A 145 -12.34 -21.06 10.16
CA ASP A 145 -11.34 -22.06 10.51
C ASP A 145 -10.16 -21.45 11.30
N ILE A 146 -9.96 -20.13 11.24
CA ILE A 146 -8.80 -19.45 11.86
C ILE A 146 -8.96 -19.20 13.36
N THR A 147 -10.19 -19.13 13.88
CA THR A 147 -10.44 -18.85 15.28
C THR A 147 -11.83 -19.31 15.73
N GLU A 148 -11.98 -19.52 17.03
CA GLU A 148 -13.28 -19.83 17.63
C GLU A 148 -14.07 -18.55 17.88
N TRP A 149 -15.16 -18.39 17.12
CA TRP A 149 -16.10 -17.28 17.29
C TRP A 149 -17.10 -17.64 18.39
N ALA A 150 -16.98 -17.00 19.54
CA ALA A 150 -17.72 -17.35 20.76
C ALA A 150 -19.23 -17.08 20.65
N THR A 151 -19.99 -18.02 20.06
CA THR A 151 -21.47 -18.05 20.14
C THR A 151 -22.05 -19.44 19.86
N GLU A 152 -23.00 -19.86 20.70
CA GLU A 152 -24.00 -20.89 20.39
C GLU A 152 -25.37 -20.23 20.15
N PRO A 153 -26.16 -20.67 19.15
CA PRO A 153 -25.84 -21.68 18.14
C PRO A 153 -24.95 -21.14 17.02
N VAL A 154 -24.00 -21.96 16.55
CA VAL A 154 -23.10 -21.62 15.44
C VAL A 154 -23.90 -21.54 14.13
N PRO A 155 -23.75 -20.47 13.32
CA PRO A 155 -24.41 -20.37 12.03
C PRO A 155 -24.04 -21.51 11.07
N LYS A 156 -24.93 -21.82 10.11
CA LYS A 156 -24.62 -22.78 9.04
C LYS A 156 -23.39 -22.30 8.26
N ARG A 157 -22.48 -23.21 7.87
CA ARG A 157 -21.21 -22.83 7.22
C ARG A 157 -21.36 -21.97 5.97
N ALA A 158 -22.44 -22.14 5.20
CA ALA A 158 -22.71 -21.38 3.98
C ALA A 158 -23.54 -20.10 4.20
N ASP A 159 -23.93 -19.79 5.43
CA ASP A 159 -24.75 -18.61 5.75
C ASP A 159 -23.87 -17.35 5.88
N PHE A 160 -23.54 -16.76 4.73
CA PHE A 160 -22.67 -15.60 4.64
C PHE A 160 -23.10 -14.44 5.55
N ARG A 161 -24.41 -14.16 5.63
CA ARG A 161 -24.94 -13.03 6.41
C ARG A 161 -24.80 -13.28 7.90
N ALA A 162 -25.21 -14.46 8.37
CA ALA A 162 -25.08 -14.80 9.77
C ALA A 162 -23.62 -14.84 10.24
N TRP A 163 -22.70 -15.31 9.39
CA TRP A 163 -21.26 -15.26 9.69
C TRP A 163 -20.70 -13.83 9.69
N THR A 164 -21.12 -12.99 8.74
CA THR A 164 -20.76 -11.57 8.71
C THR A 164 -21.17 -10.87 10.01
N ASP A 165 -22.40 -11.13 10.46
CA ASP A 165 -22.91 -10.60 11.71
C ASP A 165 -22.09 -11.08 12.91
N LEU A 166 -21.79 -12.37 12.99
CA LEU A 166 -21.02 -12.96 14.07
C LEU A 166 -19.61 -12.38 14.15
N ILE A 167 -18.88 -12.37 13.03
CA ILE A 167 -17.52 -11.86 12.92
C ILE A 167 -17.46 -10.39 13.36
N CYS A 168 -18.34 -9.56 12.81
CA CYS A 168 -18.34 -8.13 13.11
C CYS A 168 -18.76 -7.84 14.56
N ASN A 169 -19.71 -8.60 15.14
CA ASN A 169 -20.10 -8.42 16.54
C ASN A 169 -18.99 -8.83 17.52
N THR A 170 -18.25 -9.88 17.17
CA THR A 170 -17.17 -10.42 18.01
C THR A 170 -15.92 -9.54 17.96
N ALA A 171 -15.52 -9.13 16.75
CA ALA A 171 -14.30 -8.35 16.55
C ALA A 171 -14.45 -6.87 16.91
N LEU A 172 -15.69 -6.35 16.89
CA LEU A 172 -16.01 -4.96 17.22
C LEU A 172 -17.04 -4.90 18.37
N PRO A 173 -16.68 -5.34 19.59
CA PRO A 173 -17.59 -5.36 20.72
C PRO A 173 -17.86 -3.94 21.26
N GLY A 174 -18.97 -3.78 21.98
CA GLY A 174 -19.30 -2.54 22.69
C GLY A 174 -20.01 -1.47 21.87
N ALA A 175 -20.43 -0.43 22.57
CA ALA A 175 -21.22 0.68 22.01
C ALA A 175 -20.37 1.62 21.14
N ASP A 176 -19.11 1.87 21.52
CA ASP A 176 -18.20 2.77 20.80
C ASP A 176 -17.89 2.29 19.38
N GLN A 177 -17.99 0.97 19.16
CA GLN A 177 -17.76 0.36 17.86
C GLN A 177 -19.02 0.27 16.98
N ARG A 178 -20.15 0.87 17.40
CA ARG A 178 -21.43 0.76 16.68
C ARG A 178 -21.33 1.16 15.21
N GLU A 179 -20.76 2.32 14.94
CA GLU A 179 -20.69 2.86 13.57
C GLU A 179 -19.74 2.05 12.69
N ARG A 180 -18.59 1.64 13.22
CA ARG A 180 -17.66 0.77 12.50
C ARG A 180 -18.30 -0.58 12.20
N ARG A 181 -18.94 -1.18 13.21
CA ARG A 181 -19.62 -2.47 13.05
C ARG A 181 -20.77 -2.38 12.04
N HIS A 182 -21.52 -1.28 12.03
CA HIS A 182 -22.54 -1.04 11.01
C HIS A 182 -21.94 -0.96 9.61
N LEU A 183 -20.89 -0.15 9.42
CA LEU A 183 -20.20 0.01 8.13
C LEU A 183 -19.75 -1.33 7.55
N PHE A 184 -19.04 -2.15 8.34
CA PHE A 184 -18.51 -3.44 7.88
C PHE A 184 -19.63 -4.41 7.50
N LYS A 185 -20.69 -4.50 8.33
CA LYS A 185 -21.84 -5.36 8.04
C LYS A 185 -22.57 -4.94 6.77
N SER A 186 -22.81 -3.63 6.61
CA SER A 186 -23.48 -3.09 5.42
C SER A 186 -22.66 -3.36 4.17
N MET A 187 -21.37 -3.03 4.15
CA MET A 187 -20.51 -3.24 2.99
C MET A 187 -20.44 -4.71 2.55
N LEU A 188 -20.23 -5.64 3.50
CA LEU A 188 -20.19 -7.08 3.19
C LEU A 188 -21.56 -7.58 2.69
N THR A 189 -22.65 -7.12 3.31
CA THR A 189 -24.02 -7.52 2.92
C THR A 189 -24.39 -6.98 1.55
N ASP A 190 -24.08 -5.73 1.26
CA ASP A 190 -24.41 -5.08 -0.01
C ASP A 190 -23.57 -5.65 -1.14
N ALA A 191 -22.27 -5.89 -0.92
CA ALA A 191 -21.41 -6.61 -1.86
C ALA A 191 -21.98 -8.01 -2.16
N TRP A 192 -22.37 -8.77 -1.13
CA TRP A 192 -23.02 -10.07 -1.29
C TRP A 192 -24.31 -10.00 -2.10
N VAL A 193 -25.20 -9.05 -1.80
CA VAL A 193 -26.47 -8.87 -2.52
C VAL A 193 -26.22 -8.54 -3.98
N PHE A 194 -25.33 -7.59 -4.24
CA PHE A 194 -25.07 -7.09 -5.57
C PHE A 194 -24.38 -8.14 -6.46
N SER A 195 -23.37 -8.84 -5.95
CA SER A 195 -22.73 -9.95 -6.67
C SER A 195 -23.72 -11.08 -6.97
N ASN A 196 -24.63 -11.40 -6.04
CA ASN A 196 -25.67 -12.40 -6.27
C ASN A 196 -26.65 -12.00 -7.38
N TRP A 197 -27.12 -10.77 -7.36
CA TRP A 197 -27.98 -10.24 -8.43
C TRP A 197 -27.29 -10.35 -9.79
N LEU A 198 -26.00 -9.96 -9.85
CA LEU A 198 -25.22 -9.98 -11.09
C LEU A 198 -25.16 -11.37 -11.72
N THR A 199 -25.12 -12.45 -10.92
CA THR A 199 -25.08 -13.84 -11.44
C THR A 199 -26.30 -14.22 -12.30
N HIS A 200 -27.41 -13.49 -12.19
CA HIS A 200 -28.66 -13.79 -12.89
C HIS A 200 -29.15 -12.64 -13.78
N ALA A 201 -28.41 -11.52 -13.83
CA ALA A 201 -28.85 -10.32 -14.55
C ALA A 201 -28.68 -10.50 -16.07
N HIS A 202 -29.78 -10.52 -16.81
CA HIS A 202 -29.78 -10.66 -18.28
C HIS A 202 -29.42 -9.38 -19.03
N SER A 203 -29.50 -8.23 -18.36
CA SER A 203 -29.16 -6.91 -18.90
C SER A 203 -27.94 -6.31 -18.20
N ALA A 204 -27.07 -7.15 -17.62
CA ALA A 204 -25.87 -6.69 -16.95
C ALA A 204 -24.93 -5.99 -17.94
N THR A 205 -24.27 -4.95 -17.46
CA THR A 205 -23.25 -4.19 -18.18
C THR A 205 -21.87 -4.45 -17.59
N TRP A 206 -20.83 -4.02 -18.30
CA TRP A 206 -19.47 -4.05 -17.77
C TRP A 206 -19.34 -3.24 -16.47
N HIS A 207 -20.04 -2.11 -16.36
CA HIS A 207 -20.03 -1.28 -15.14
C HIS A 207 -20.67 -1.99 -13.95
N ASP A 208 -21.66 -2.86 -14.16
CA ASP A 208 -22.24 -3.67 -13.10
C ASP A 208 -21.21 -4.70 -12.60
N ALA A 209 -20.44 -5.31 -13.51
CA ALA A 209 -19.37 -6.24 -13.16
C ALA A 209 -18.21 -5.55 -12.43
N GLU A 210 -17.80 -4.37 -12.90
CA GLU A 210 -16.81 -3.51 -12.26
C GLU A 210 -17.24 -3.11 -10.84
N ALA A 211 -18.49 -2.63 -10.69
CA ALA A 211 -19.03 -2.24 -9.40
C ALA A 211 -19.10 -3.41 -8.42
N ALA A 212 -19.51 -4.60 -8.88
CA ALA A 212 -19.56 -5.79 -8.04
C ALA A 212 -18.19 -6.20 -7.53
N LEU A 213 -17.18 -6.22 -8.42
CA LEU A 213 -15.83 -6.59 -8.03
C LEU A 213 -15.20 -5.53 -7.10
N ALA A 214 -15.33 -4.24 -7.40
CA ALA A 214 -14.79 -3.16 -6.56
C ALA A 214 -15.43 -3.16 -5.16
N ALA A 215 -16.73 -3.44 -5.06
CA ALA A 215 -17.42 -3.57 -3.78
C ALA A 215 -16.86 -4.74 -2.95
N VAL A 216 -16.62 -5.89 -3.58
CA VAL A 216 -16.05 -7.08 -2.92
C VAL A 216 -14.60 -6.85 -2.51
N GLU A 217 -13.76 -6.29 -3.38
CA GLU A 217 -12.36 -5.94 -3.06
C GLU A 217 -12.30 -5.00 -1.85
N HIS A 218 -13.11 -3.95 -1.84
CA HIS A 218 -13.13 -2.98 -0.75
C HIS A 218 -13.63 -3.61 0.56
N ALA A 219 -14.72 -4.36 0.52
CA ALA A 219 -15.29 -5.03 1.69
C ALA A 219 -14.31 -6.06 2.28
N LEU A 220 -13.67 -6.87 1.44
CA LEU A 220 -12.73 -7.90 1.89
C LEU A 220 -11.41 -7.30 2.39
N GLY A 221 -10.88 -6.25 1.77
CA GLY A 221 -9.66 -5.59 2.26
C GLY A 221 -9.80 -5.10 3.71
N LEU A 222 -10.95 -4.52 4.04
CA LEU A 222 -11.26 -4.11 5.42
C LEU A 222 -11.54 -5.32 6.32
N ALA A 223 -12.35 -6.28 5.88
CA ALA A 223 -12.75 -7.42 6.68
C ALA A 223 -11.57 -8.35 7.03
N ILE A 224 -10.66 -8.60 6.09
CA ILE A 224 -9.40 -9.34 6.35
C ILE A 224 -8.60 -8.64 7.43
N SER A 225 -8.41 -7.32 7.31
CA SER A 225 -7.69 -6.53 8.32
C SER A 225 -8.32 -6.65 9.71
N LEU A 226 -9.66 -6.65 9.78
CA LEU A 226 -10.40 -6.83 11.04
C LEU A 226 -10.16 -8.22 11.65
N VAL A 227 -10.26 -9.29 10.86
CA VAL A 227 -10.05 -10.66 11.34
C VAL A 227 -8.60 -10.86 11.77
N VAL A 228 -7.64 -10.36 10.99
CA VAL A 228 -6.21 -10.41 11.35
C VAL A 228 -5.96 -9.69 12.68
N ARG A 229 -6.54 -8.50 12.88
CA ARG A 229 -6.41 -7.79 14.15
C ARG A 229 -6.99 -8.59 15.33
N GLN A 230 -8.13 -9.24 15.13
CA GLN A 230 -8.79 -10.08 16.13
C GLN A 230 -7.94 -11.28 16.52
N ILE A 231 -7.43 -12.05 15.56
CA ILE A 231 -6.60 -13.24 15.83
C ILE A 231 -5.26 -12.88 16.49
N ARG A 232 -4.72 -11.69 16.19
CA ARG A 232 -3.49 -11.16 16.78
C ARG A 232 -3.71 -10.54 18.16
N GLY A 233 -4.96 -10.40 18.60
CA GLY A 233 -5.31 -9.85 19.91
C GLY A 233 -4.85 -8.39 20.09
N VAL A 234 -4.79 -7.61 19.01
CA VAL A 234 -4.28 -6.23 19.05
C VAL A 234 -5.39 -5.28 19.51
N PRO A 235 -5.26 -4.63 20.69
CA PRO A 235 -6.27 -3.67 21.15
C PRO A 235 -6.26 -2.39 20.28
N GLU A 236 -7.28 -1.54 20.41
CA GLU A 236 -7.32 -0.28 19.63
C GLU A 236 -6.38 0.76 20.19
N LEU A 237 -6.26 0.76 21.52
CA LEU A 237 -5.39 1.63 22.27
C LEU A 237 -4.59 0.76 23.23
N CYS A 238 -3.40 1.20 23.58
CA CYS A 238 -2.62 0.60 24.64
C CYS A 238 -3.46 0.60 25.93
N PRO A 239 -3.64 -0.56 26.59
CA PRO A 239 -4.43 -0.63 27.82
C PRO A 239 -3.75 0.07 29.01
N GLU A 240 -2.44 0.33 28.95
CA GLU A 240 -1.71 1.02 30.01
C GLU A 240 -1.73 2.55 29.86
N CYS A 241 -1.40 3.07 28.68
CA CYS A 241 -1.24 4.51 28.47
C CYS A 241 -2.30 5.15 27.55
N GLY A 242 -3.19 4.35 26.94
CA GLY A 242 -4.19 4.84 26.00
C GLY A 242 -3.64 5.27 24.64
N SER A 243 -2.34 5.08 24.36
CA SER A 243 -1.75 5.45 23.08
C SER A 243 -2.20 4.53 21.93
N PRO A 244 -2.46 5.07 20.72
CA PRO A 244 -2.71 4.27 19.52
C PRO A 244 -1.43 3.68 18.88
N HIS A 245 -0.22 4.01 19.38
CA HIS A 245 1.05 3.61 18.77
C HIS A 245 1.44 2.17 19.13
N LEU A 246 0.68 1.21 18.59
CA LEU A 246 0.94 -0.22 18.71
C LEU A 246 1.60 -0.75 17.42
N PHE A 247 2.69 -1.50 17.57
CA PHE A 247 3.35 -2.17 16.45
C PHE A 247 3.62 -3.65 16.76
N PRO A 248 3.64 -4.53 15.75
CA PRO A 248 3.97 -5.93 15.95
C PRO A 248 5.47 -6.10 16.22
N GLU A 249 5.80 -6.91 17.21
CA GLU A 249 7.15 -7.38 17.50
C GLU A 249 7.20 -8.90 17.30
N GLU A 250 8.12 -9.36 16.46
CA GLU A 250 8.38 -10.77 16.23
C GLU A 250 9.43 -11.32 17.20
N GLY A 251 9.23 -12.54 17.68
CA GLY A 251 10.13 -13.24 18.57
C GLY A 251 10.17 -14.73 18.29
N TRP A 252 11.21 -15.38 18.81
CA TRP A 252 11.47 -16.80 18.62
C TRP A 252 11.55 -17.49 19.97
N ARG A 253 10.98 -18.69 20.03
CA ARG A 253 11.09 -19.57 21.18
C ARG A 253 12.22 -20.55 20.93
N GLU A 254 13.14 -20.68 21.88
CA GLU A 254 14.26 -21.63 21.77
C GLU A 254 13.79 -23.08 21.65
N ASP A 255 12.63 -23.40 22.24
CA ASP A 255 12.04 -24.74 22.21
C ASP A 255 11.25 -25.05 20.93
N LEU A 256 10.87 -24.03 20.15
CA LEU A 256 10.14 -24.17 18.88
C LEU A 256 10.71 -23.19 17.84
N PRO A 257 11.94 -23.42 17.35
CA PRO A 257 12.63 -22.48 16.45
C PRO A 257 11.96 -22.36 15.07
N GLU A 258 11.09 -23.30 14.71
CA GLU A 258 10.36 -23.32 13.43
C GLU A 258 9.13 -22.40 13.42
N VAL A 259 8.66 -21.97 14.59
CA VAL A 259 7.45 -21.16 14.76
C VAL A 259 7.84 -19.76 15.20
N ALA A 260 7.59 -18.78 14.34
CA ALA A 260 7.71 -17.38 14.74
C ALA A 260 6.49 -16.98 15.59
N TRP A 261 6.71 -16.06 16.53
CA TRP A 261 5.66 -15.53 17.40
C TRP A 261 5.59 -14.01 17.20
N GLU A 262 4.38 -13.47 17.13
CA GLU A 262 4.14 -12.03 17.02
C GLU A 262 3.33 -11.54 18.21
N ARG A 263 3.70 -10.40 18.78
CA ARG A 263 2.94 -9.71 19.85
C ARG A 263 2.83 -8.21 19.56
N PRO A 264 1.76 -7.54 19.98
CA PRO A 264 1.70 -6.08 19.91
C PRO A 264 2.55 -5.44 21.02
N VAL A 265 3.27 -4.37 20.70
CA VAL A 265 4.07 -3.58 21.64
C VAL A 265 3.71 -2.09 21.49
N CYS A 266 3.61 -1.38 22.61
CA CYS A 266 3.37 0.06 22.61
C CYS A 266 4.69 0.84 22.52
N ALA A 267 4.82 1.73 21.53
CA ALA A 267 6.01 2.56 21.35
C ALA A 267 6.20 3.58 22.48
N ASP A 268 5.12 4.03 23.10
CA ASP A 268 5.17 5.16 24.05
C ASP A 268 5.43 4.70 25.50
N CYS A 269 4.95 3.52 25.90
CA CYS A 269 5.10 3.02 27.28
C CYS A 269 5.77 1.64 27.39
N GLY A 270 5.98 0.93 26.29
CA GLY A 270 6.60 -0.40 26.29
C GLY A 270 5.67 -1.55 26.69
N TRP A 271 4.36 -1.31 26.84
CA TRP A 271 3.38 -2.37 27.06
C TRP A 271 3.52 -3.49 26.01
N THR A 272 3.45 -4.75 26.44
CA THR A 272 3.51 -5.91 25.55
C THR A 272 2.26 -6.77 25.69
N GLY A 273 1.66 -7.13 24.56
CA GLY A 273 0.50 -8.01 24.51
C GLY A 273 0.87 -9.49 24.44
N ARG A 274 -0.17 -10.32 24.30
CA ARG A 274 -0.01 -11.77 24.16
C ARG A 274 0.67 -12.10 22.83
N GLY A 275 1.71 -12.93 22.88
CA GLY A 275 2.31 -13.52 21.68
C GLY A 275 1.41 -14.59 21.07
N VAL A 276 1.26 -14.54 19.75
CA VAL A 276 0.53 -15.53 18.96
C VAL A 276 1.44 -16.13 17.90
N PRO A 277 1.29 -17.42 17.56
CA PRO A 277 2.10 -18.03 16.53
C PRO A 277 1.77 -17.41 15.15
N VAL A 278 2.80 -17.10 14.38
CA VAL A 278 2.72 -16.70 12.97
C VAL A 278 3.33 -17.80 12.10
N PRO A 279 2.74 -18.13 10.94
CA PRO A 279 3.40 -18.99 9.97
C PRO A 279 4.75 -18.38 9.58
N ARG A 280 5.82 -19.17 9.66
CA ARG A 280 7.14 -18.78 9.18
C ARG A 280 7.06 -18.60 7.66
N ASN A 281 7.59 -17.49 7.13
CA ASN A 281 7.73 -17.11 5.72
C ASN A 281 7.65 -18.30 4.73
N GLY A 282 6.45 -18.77 4.43
CA GLY A 282 6.18 -19.88 3.54
C GLY A 282 5.63 -19.34 2.24
N GLU A 283 6.37 -19.56 1.16
CA GLU A 283 5.96 -19.48 -0.26
C GLU A 283 4.93 -18.39 -0.62
N THR A 284 5.17 -17.15 -0.20
CA THR A 284 4.39 -15.99 -0.67
C THR A 284 4.75 -15.55 -2.08
N GLU A 285 5.73 -16.20 -2.72
CA GLU A 285 6.10 -15.92 -4.12
C GLU A 285 4.90 -16.13 -5.07
N GLY A 286 3.90 -16.94 -4.70
CA GLY A 286 2.71 -17.21 -5.51
C GLY A 286 1.56 -16.19 -5.42
N LEU A 287 1.54 -15.29 -4.43
CA LEU A 287 0.42 -14.32 -4.29
C LEU A 287 0.51 -13.13 -5.24
N PHE A 288 1.71 -12.88 -5.80
CA PHE A 288 1.95 -11.79 -6.74
C PHE A 288 2.73 -12.32 -7.95
N THR A 289 2.03 -12.93 -8.90
CA THR A 289 2.66 -13.40 -10.15
C THR A 289 2.95 -12.20 -11.05
N ARG A 290 4.23 -11.88 -11.26
CA ARG A 290 4.64 -10.99 -12.36
C ARG A 290 5.08 -11.84 -13.54
N ALA A 291 4.38 -11.72 -14.67
CA ALA A 291 4.86 -12.27 -15.94
C ALA A 291 5.83 -11.29 -16.60
N GLY A 292 7.10 -11.68 -16.72
CA GLY A 292 8.18 -10.89 -17.32
C GLY A 292 9.54 -11.26 -16.73
N HIS A 293 10.63 -11.02 -17.45
CA HIS A 293 11.97 -11.21 -16.88
C HIS A 293 12.13 -10.24 -15.70
N ASP A 294 12.21 -10.76 -14.48
CA ASP A 294 12.65 -9.99 -13.32
C ASP A 294 14.14 -9.73 -13.53
N SER A 295 14.45 -8.66 -14.26
CA SER A 295 15.76 -8.05 -14.10
C SER A 295 15.74 -7.52 -12.67
N GLY A 296 16.46 -8.17 -11.76
CA GLY A 296 16.64 -7.72 -10.37
C GLY A 296 17.15 -6.26 -10.24
N GLU A 297 17.39 -5.59 -11.35
CA GLU A 297 17.27 -4.14 -11.51
C GLU A 297 15.83 -3.67 -11.22
N CYS A 298 15.41 -3.73 -9.96
CA CYS A 298 14.51 -2.71 -9.46
C CYS A 298 15.19 -1.37 -9.70
N ALA A 299 14.76 -0.64 -10.73
CA ALA A 299 15.12 0.76 -10.91
C ALA A 299 14.40 1.63 -9.85
N ILE A 300 14.50 1.25 -8.57
CA ILE A 300 14.44 2.25 -7.51
C ILE A 300 15.73 3.03 -7.73
N MET A 301 15.59 4.13 -8.46
CA MET A 301 16.72 4.96 -8.82
C MET A 301 17.33 5.55 -7.55
N THR A 302 18.38 4.91 -7.04
CA THR A 302 19.17 5.34 -5.88
C THR A 302 20.06 6.55 -6.19
N VAL A 303 20.06 6.97 -7.44
CA VAL A 303 20.72 8.18 -7.94
C VAL A 303 19.65 8.97 -8.71
N PRO A 304 19.48 10.28 -8.45
CA PRO A 304 18.61 11.13 -9.26
C PRO A 304 18.86 10.94 -10.75
N LEU A 305 17.80 10.97 -11.56
CA LEU A 305 17.88 11.07 -13.02
C LEU A 305 18.56 12.39 -13.42
N ALA A 306 19.88 12.45 -13.30
CA ALA A 306 20.71 13.53 -13.82
C ALA A 306 21.15 13.25 -15.26
N ALA A 307 21.05 12.00 -15.75
CA ALA A 307 21.30 11.68 -17.16
C ALA A 307 20.49 10.46 -17.60
N ILE A 308 19.63 10.64 -18.62
CA ILE A 308 19.15 9.54 -19.46
C ILE A 308 20.02 9.56 -20.72
N ARG A 309 20.95 8.61 -20.84
CA ARG A 309 21.78 8.43 -22.03
C ARG A 309 21.09 7.50 -23.02
N LYS A 310 21.13 7.86 -24.31
CA LYS A 310 20.68 6.97 -25.39
C LYS A 310 21.77 5.93 -25.73
N PRO A 311 21.42 4.75 -26.23
CA PRO A 311 22.40 3.82 -26.79
C PRO A 311 23.19 4.50 -27.93
N GLY A 312 24.52 4.56 -27.80
CA GLY A 312 25.43 5.01 -28.88
C GLY A 312 26.32 6.23 -28.59
N GLU A 313 26.20 6.92 -27.46
CA GLU A 313 27.09 8.06 -27.13
C GLU A 313 28.49 7.61 -26.64
N LYS A 314 29.55 8.04 -27.34
CA LYS A 314 30.95 7.85 -26.92
C LYS A 314 31.45 9.03 -26.07
N VAL A 315 32.23 8.70 -25.05
CA VAL A 315 32.75 9.59 -23.99
C VAL A 315 33.75 10.62 -24.53
N GLN A 316 33.60 11.90 -24.18
CA GLN A 316 34.73 12.82 -24.05
C GLN A 316 34.90 13.21 -22.57
N PRO A 317 36.10 13.04 -21.97
CA PRO A 317 36.33 13.49 -20.61
C PRO A 317 36.36 15.01 -20.55
N ALA A 318 35.80 15.57 -19.47
CA ALA A 318 35.72 17.00 -19.22
C ALA A 318 37.12 17.65 -19.22
N LYS A 319 37.29 18.73 -20.01
CA LYS A 319 38.51 19.53 -20.05
C LYS A 319 38.77 20.13 -18.66
N ARG A 320 39.91 19.79 -18.04
CA ARG A 320 40.43 20.47 -16.84
C ARG A 320 40.57 21.96 -17.13
N ALA A 321 39.85 22.80 -16.39
CA ALA A 321 40.05 24.24 -16.39
C ALA A 321 41.49 24.57 -15.94
N ARG A 322 42.12 25.50 -16.67
CA ARG A 322 43.49 26.02 -16.45
C ARG A 322 43.67 26.51 -15.00
N LYS A 323 44.80 26.12 -14.38
CA LYS A 323 45.30 26.75 -13.15
C LYS A 323 45.75 28.19 -13.45
N SER A 324 45.22 29.17 -12.72
CA SER A 324 45.84 30.50 -12.59
C SER A 324 46.95 30.43 -11.53
N PRO A 325 48.18 30.88 -11.80
CA PRO A 325 49.23 30.90 -10.79
C PRO A 325 49.06 32.08 -9.83
N ALA A 326 49.37 31.80 -8.56
CA ALA A 326 49.26 32.67 -7.41
C ALA A 326 50.22 33.87 -7.46
N LYS A 327 49.77 35.01 -6.91
CA LYS A 327 50.65 36.12 -6.51
C LYS A 327 51.56 35.66 -5.38
N ASN A 328 52.85 35.90 -5.54
CA ASN A 328 53.93 35.57 -4.62
C ASN A 328 54.00 36.63 -3.48
N PRO A 329 54.01 36.27 -2.19
CA PRO A 329 54.37 37.21 -1.13
C PRO A 329 55.83 36.99 -0.72
N ARG A 330 56.72 37.86 -1.20
CA ARG A 330 57.96 38.24 -0.53
C ARG A 330 58.17 39.74 -0.75
N GLY A 331 58.11 40.47 0.35
CA GLY A 331 58.14 41.92 0.47
C GLY A 331 57.54 42.28 1.82
#